data_AF-A0A1F8NNB5-F1
#
_entry.id   AF-A0A1F8NNB5-F1
#
_cell.length_a   1.000
_cell.length_b   1.000
_cell.length_c   1.000
_cell.angle_alpha   90.00
_cell.angle_beta   90.00
_cell.angle_gamma   90.00
#
_symmetry.space_group_name_H-M   'P 1'
#
loop_
_entity.id
_entity.type
_entity.pdbx_description
1 polymer ?
#
loop_
_entity_poly.entity_id
_entity_poly.type
_entity_poly.pdbx_seq_one_letter_code
_entity_poly.pdbx_strand_id
1 'polypeptide(L)' 'MQGEVSRYICLPGQATAYYIGYTKILEARQRAMDELGEQFDLKEFHNVLLGNGALPLDILDQVITGYIQSEVEGG' A
#
# COMPACT_ATOMS: atom_id res chain seq x y z
N MET A 1 2.02 13.78 -29.42
CA MET A 1 3.25 13.39 -28.67
C MET A 1 3.91 14.63 -28.05
N GLN A 2 3.18 15.42 -27.25
CA GLN A 2 3.72 16.61 -26.57
C GLN A 2 3.12 16.83 -25.16
N GLY A 3 1.98 16.21 -24.83
CA GLY A 3 1.30 16.41 -23.53
C GLY A 3 1.96 15.73 -22.32
N GLU A 4 2.59 14.57 -22.52
CA GLU A 4 3.27 13.82 -21.45
C GLU A 4 4.50 14.58 -20.91
N VAL A 5 5.29 15.17 -21.80
CA VAL A 5 6.53 15.88 -21.45
C VAL A 5 6.24 17.13 -20.62
N SER A 6 5.21 17.90 -20.96
CA SER A 6 4.79 19.08 -20.18
C SER A 6 4.22 18.72 -18.80
N ARG A 7 3.63 17.53 -18.65
CA ARG A 7 3.09 17.05 -17.35
C ARG A 7 4.20 16.73 -16.36
N TYR A 8 5.29 16.09 -16.81
CA TYR A 8 6.46 15.81 -15.97
C TYR A 8 7.16 17.09 -15.49
N ILE A 9 7.04 18.20 -16.23
CA ILE A 9 7.63 19.50 -15.89
C ILE A 9 6.74 20.30 -14.90
N CYS A 10 5.42 20.25 -15.02
CA CYS A 10 4.50 20.99 -14.13
C CYS A 10 4.20 20.31 -12.79
N LEU A 11 4.39 18.99 -12.66
CA LEU A 11 4.19 18.22 -11.42
C LEU A 11 5.43 17.35 -11.12
N PRO A 12 6.55 17.95 -10.71
CA PRO A 12 7.72 17.19 -10.29
C PRO A 12 7.32 16.28 -9.11
N GLY A 13 7.37 14.95 -9.31
CA GLY A 13 7.03 13.96 -8.29
C GLY A 13 5.83 13.04 -8.63
N GLN A 14 5.07 13.32 -9.69
CA GLN A 14 3.85 12.55 -10.00
C GLN A 14 4.13 11.16 -10.58
N ALA A 15 5.17 11.02 -11.41
CA ALA A 15 5.61 9.71 -11.92
C ALA A 15 6.21 8.84 -10.80
N THR A 16 6.95 9.48 -9.90
CA THR A 16 7.50 8.82 -8.71
C THR A 16 6.41 8.44 -7.73
N ALA A 17 5.35 9.24 -7.55
CA ALA A 17 4.25 8.91 -6.64
C ALA A 17 3.52 7.61 -7.05
N TYR A 18 3.37 7.36 -8.36
CA TYR A 18 2.76 6.13 -8.88
C TYR A 18 3.63 4.90 -8.57
N TYR A 19 4.92 4.98 -8.89
CA TYR A 19 5.84 3.87 -8.65
C TYR A 19 6.11 3.65 -7.16
N ILE A 20 6.29 4.72 -6.39
CA ILE A 20 6.49 4.66 -4.94
C ILE A 20 5.25 4.07 -4.25
N GLY A 21 4.04 4.51 -4.62
CA GLY A 21 2.82 3.96 -4.05
C GLY A 21 2.65 2.47 -4.38
N TYR A 22 2.91 2.10 -5.64
CA TYR A 22 2.91 0.70 -6.06
C TYR A 22 3.91 -0.16 -5.28
N THR A 23 5.17 0.27 -5.20
CA THR A 23 6.23 -0.44 -4.48
C THR A 23 5.88 -0.56 -2.99
N LYS A 24 5.34 0.49 -2.37
CA LYS A 24 4.94 0.47 -0.96
C LYS A 24 3.82 -0.53 -0.67
N ILE A 25 2.81 -0.60 -1.54
CA ILE A 25 1.73 -1.59 -1.40
C ILE A 25 2.29 -3.03 -1.52
N LEU A 26 3.24 -3.26 -2.43
CA LEU A 26 3.88 -4.56 -2.57
C LEU A 26 4.75 -4.94 -1.36
N GLU A 27 5.55 -4.00 -0.85
CA GLU A 27 6.35 -4.18 0.36
C GLU A 27 5.46 -4.52 1.56
N ALA A 28 4.35 -3.79 1.73
CA ALA A 28 3.42 -4.01 2.82
C ALA A 28 2.70 -5.37 2.70
N ARG A 29 2.36 -5.80 1.48
CA ARG A 29 1.81 -7.14 1.23
C ARG A 29 2.83 -8.22 1.58
N GLN A 30 4.08 -8.08 1.15
CA GLN A 30 5.12 -9.06 1.46
C GLN A 30 5.33 -9.18 2.97
N ARG A 31 5.39 -8.04 3.68
CA ARG A 31 5.48 -8.02 5.15
C ARG A 31 4.30 -8.75 5.81
N ALA A 32 3.08 -8.49 5.37
CA ALA A 32 1.89 -9.18 5.89
C ALA A 32 1.95 -10.70 5.64
N MET A 33 2.44 -11.13 4.46
CA MET A 33 2.64 -12.55 4.16
C MET A 33 3.72 -13.19 5.04
N ASP A 34 4.81 -12.47 5.31
CA ASP A 34 5.93 -12.96 6.11
C ASP A 34 5.55 -13.07 7.60
N GLU A 35 4.79 -12.11 8.12
CA GLU A 35 4.38 -12.06 9.54
C GLU A 35 3.18 -12.97 9.85
N LEU A 36 2.19 -13.05 8.96
CA LEU A 36 0.98 -13.86 9.18
C LEU A 36 1.12 -15.31 8.69
N GLY A 37 2.06 -15.59 7.78
CA GLY A 37 2.31 -16.93 7.26
C GLY A 37 1.04 -17.60 6.71
N GLU A 38 0.65 -18.73 7.29
CA GLU A 38 -0.55 -19.48 6.89
C GLU A 38 -1.87 -18.78 7.24
N GLN A 39 -1.85 -17.79 8.13
CA GLN A 39 -3.02 -17.00 8.51
C GLN A 39 -3.27 -15.83 7.55
N PHE A 40 -2.36 -15.58 6.59
CA PHE A 40 -2.52 -14.51 5.62
C PHE A 40 -3.70 -14.77 4.66
N ASP A 41 -4.70 -13.89 4.69
CA ASP A 41 -5.76 -13.84 3.68
C ASP A 41 -5.59 -12.62 2.75
N LEU A 42 -5.35 -12.90 1.46
CA LEU A 42 -5.23 -11.87 0.43
C LEU A 42 -6.50 -11.02 0.27
N LYS A 43 -7.68 -11.62 0.46
CA LYS A 43 -8.95 -10.92 0.36
C LYS A 43 -9.10 -9.92 1.49
N GLU A 44 -8.74 -10.32 2.71
CA GLU A 44 -8.81 -9.44 3.87
C GLU A 44 -7.78 -8.31 3.80
N PHE A 45 -6.56 -8.62 3.35
CA PHE A 45 -5.57 -7.60 3.03
C PHE A 45 -6.11 -6.54 2.05
N HIS A 46 -6.79 -6.96 0.97
CA HIS A 46 -7.40 -6.01 0.03
C HIS A 46 -8.59 -5.25 0.61
N ASN A 47 -9.37 -5.87 1.49
CA ASN A 47 -10.46 -5.19 2.20
C ASN A 47 -9.91 -4.06 3.08
N VAL A 48 -8.82 -4.31 3.82
CA VAL A 48 -8.16 -3.30 4.65
C VAL A 48 -7.55 -2.19 3.78
N LEU A 49 -6.89 -2.56 2.68
CA LEU A 49 -6.27 -1.62 1.74
C LEU A 49 -7.29 -0.69 1.07
N LEU A 50 -8.43 -1.22 0.61
CA LEU A 50 -9.45 -0.45 -0.13
C LEU A 50 -10.51 0.16 0.78
N GLY A 51 -10.79 -0.46 1.94
CA GLY A 51 -11.84 -0.05 2.87
C GLY A 51 -11.58 1.29 3.54
N ASN A 52 -10.32 1.70 3.63
CA ASN A 52 -9.93 2.99 4.21
C ASN A 52 -9.89 4.15 3.19
N GLY A 53 -10.19 3.89 1.91
CA GLY A 53 -10.20 4.90 0.86
C GLY A 53 -8.80 5.42 0.47
N ALA A 54 -8.74 6.59 -0.17
CA ALA A 54 -7.48 7.19 -0.60
C ALA A 54 -6.71 7.79 0.59
N LEU A 55 -5.77 7.02 1.13
CA LEU A 55 -4.91 7.43 2.24
C LEU A 55 -3.52 7.86 1.77
N PRO A 56 -2.88 8.80 2.50
CA PRO A 56 -1.43 8.99 2.44
C PRO A 56 -0.68 7.67 2.73
N LEU A 57 0.48 7.46 2.08
CA LEU A 57 1.22 6.19 2.16
C LEU A 57 1.71 5.85 3.57
N ASP A 58 2.03 6.86 4.37
CA ASP A 58 2.40 6.75 5.78
C ASP A 58 1.24 6.24 6.64
N ILE A 59 0.02 6.72 6.38
CA ILE A 59 -1.19 6.22 7.07
C ILE A 59 -1.51 4.81 6.60
N LEU A 60 -1.32 4.51 5.31
CA LEU A 60 -1.54 3.16 4.79
C LEU A 60 -0.62 2.13 5.47
N ASP A 61 0.66 2.46 5.68
CA ASP A 61 1.61 1.58 6.36
C ASP A 61 1.19 1.34 7.82
N GLN A 62 0.67 2.37 8.51
CA GLN A 62 0.13 2.23 9.87
C GLN A 62 -1.11 1.33 9.90
N VAL A 63 -2.02 1.48 8.95
CA VAL A 63 -3.23 0.66 8.85
C VAL A 63 -2.88 -0.81 8.60
N ILE A 64 -1.95 -1.09 7.68
CA ILE A 64 -1.50 -2.46 7.41
C ILE A 64 -0.76 -3.04 8.62
N THR A 65 0.08 -2.25 9.30
CA THR A 65 0.75 -2.69 10.54
C THR A 65 -0.26 -3.03 11.63
N GLY A 66 -1.30 -2.21 11.80
CA GLY A 66 -2.38 -2.48 12.74
C GLY A 66 -3.18 -3.73 12.41
N TYR A 67 -3.44 -3.98 11.12
CA TYR A 67 -4.06 -5.22 10.65
C TYR A 67 -3.21 -6.45 10.97
N ILE A 68 -1.90 -6.41 10.68
CA ILE A 68 -1.01 -7.53 11.00
C ILE A 68 -1.01 -7.80 12.50
N GLN A 69 -0.91 -6.75 13.33
CA GLN A 69 -0.95 -6.90 14.79
C GLN A 69 -2.28 -7.48 15.28
N SER A 70 -3.42 -7.04 14.75
CA SER A 70 -4.73 -7.57 15.16
C SER A 70 -4.90 -9.05 14.82
N GLU A 71 -4.37 -9.50 13.68
CA GLU A 71 -4.45 -10.90 13.27
C GLU A 71 -3.49 -11.78 14.08
N VAL A 72 -2.29 -11.28 14.41
CA VAL A 72 -1.32 -11.99 15.29
C VAL A 72 -1.85 -12.13 16.71
N GLU A 73 -2.55 -11.12 17.25
CA GLU A 73 -3.16 -11.17 18.59
C GLU A 73 -4.47 -11.98 18.64
N GLY A 74 -5.12 -12.18 17.48
CA GLY A 74 -6.40 -12.88 17.36
C GLY A 74 -6.32 -14.39 17.12
N GLY A 75 -5.10 -14.94 16.93
CA GLY A 75 -4.82 -16.38 16.77
C GLY A 75 -4.34 -17.06 18.04
#